data_AF-A0A9D9SR16-F1
#
_entry.id   AF-A0A9D9SR16-F1
#
_cell.length_a   1.000
_cell.length_b   1.000
_cell.length_c   1.000
_cell.angle_alpha   90.00
_cell.angle_beta   90.00
_cell.angle_gamma   90.00
#
_symmetry.space_group_name_H-M   'P 1'
#
loop_
_entity.id
_entity.type
_entity.pdbx_description
1 polymer ?
#
loop_
_entity_poly.entity_id
_entity_poly.type
_entity_poly.pdbx_seq_one_letter_code
_entity_poly.pdbx_strand_id
1 'polypeptide(L)' 'TQEVLLTVTISGGVAEMRPDDDASSLIARADAALYQAKTGGRDRVARA' A
#
# COMPACT_ATOMS: atom_id res chain seq x y z
N THR A 1 -14.39 -31.27 10.26
CA THR A 1 -14.49 -30.15 9.28
C THR A 1 -13.08 -29.91 8.77
N GLN A 2 -12.82 -29.94 7.46
CA GLN A 2 -11.49 -29.63 6.94
C GLN A 2 -11.21 -28.13 7.16
N GLU A 3 -10.05 -27.81 7.71
CA GLU A 3 -9.56 -26.45 7.88
C GLU A 3 -9.08 -25.95 6.50
N VAL A 4 -9.68 -24.88 5.99
CA VAL A 4 -9.24 -24.26 4.73
C VAL A 4 -8.16 -23.23 5.07
N LEU A 5 -6.90 -23.55 4.78
CA LEU A 5 -5.79 -22.60 4.88
C LEU A 5 -5.72 -21.72 3.62
N LEU A 6 -6.24 -20.51 3.72
CA LEU A 6 -6.13 -19.48 2.68
C LEU A 6 -4.75 -18.81 2.73
N THR A 7 -4.00 -18.89 1.63
CA THR A 7 -2.78 -18.07 1.45
C THR A 7 -3.18 -16.74 0.84
N VAL A 8 -2.88 -15.65 1.54
CA VAL A 8 -3.14 -14.28 1.09
C VAL A 8 -1.86 -13.46 1.13
N THR A 9 -1.75 -12.52 0.20
CA THR A 9 -0.67 -11.53 0.17
C THR A 9 -1.26 -10.13 0.28
N ILE A 10 -0.42 -9.17 0.65
CA ILE A 10 -0.81 -7.76 0.71
C ILE A 10 0.06 -6.92 -0.21
N SER A 11 -0.46 -5.80 -0.67
CA SER A 11 0.34 -4.75 -1.29
C SER A 11 0.24 -3.51 -0.44
N GLY A 12 1.33 -2.76 -0.35
CA GLY A 12 1.44 -1.58 0.50
C GLY A 12 1.97 -0.37 -0.28
N GLY A 13 1.52 0.81 0.11
CA GLY A 13 2.08 2.07 -0.33
C GLY A 13 2.59 2.85 0.87
N VAL A 14 3.80 3.39 0.77
CA VAL A 14 4.41 4.19 1.84
C VAL A 14 4.74 5.60 1.34
N ALA A 15 4.56 6.57 2.22
CA ALA A 15 4.91 7.96 1.98
C ALA A 15 5.56 8.52 3.24
N GLU A 16 6.65 9.28 3.07
CA GLU A 16 7.27 10.04 4.16
C GLU A 16 6.49 11.33 4.40
N MET A 17 6.20 11.67 5.65
CA MET A 17 5.53 12.92 6.04
C MET A 17 6.44 14.12 5.74
N ARG A 18 5.92 15.10 5.02
CA ARG A 18 6.60 16.34 4.66
C ARG A 18 6.06 17.52 5.49
N PRO A 19 6.80 18.63 5.60
CA PRO A 19 6.37 19.79 6.38
C PRO A 19 5.05 20.42 5.89
N ASP A 20 4.74 20.28 4.61
CA ASP A 20 3.56 20.80 3.92
C ASP A 20 2.40 19.79 3.85
N ASP A 21 2.58 18.58 4.40
CA ASP A 21 1.51 17.60 4.43
C ASP A 21 0.50 17.89 5.55
N ASP A 22 -0.75 17.59 5.25
CA ASP A 22 -1.74 17.22 6.25
C ASP A 22 -2.00 15.69 6.21
N ALA A 23 -2.88 15.20 7.07
CA ALA A 23 -3.22 13.79 7.09
C ALA A 23 -3.77 13.28 5.75
N SER A 24 -4.55 14.11 5.04
CA SER A 24 -5.17 13.71 3.78
C SER A 24 -4.14 13.64 2.66
N SER A 25 -3.21 14.60 2.57
CA SER A 25 -2.15 14.60 1.56
C SER A 25 -1.17 13.45 1.78
N LEU A 26 -0.81 13.15 3.04
CA LEU A 26 0.02 11.99 3.37
C LEU A 26 -0.64 10.68 2.93
N ILE A 27 -1.92 10.48 3.29
CA ILE A 27 -2.68 9.28 2.93
C ILE A 27 -2.83 9.17 1.41
N ALA A 28 -3.14 10.27 0.72
CA ALA A 28 -3.29 10.26 -0.73
C ALA A 28 -2.00 9.83 -1.45
N ARG A 29 -0.83 10.29 -0.97
CA ARG A 29 0.47 9.86 -1.53
C ARG A 29 0.75 8.39 -1.23
N ALA A 30 0.46 7.92 -0.02
CA ALA A 30 0.58 6.51 0.32
C ALA A 30 -0.36 5.63 -0.53
N ASP A 31 -1.59 6.06 -0.78
CA ASP A 31 -2.55 5.34 -1.64
C ASP A 31 -2.09 5.32 -3.11
N ALA A 32 -1.55 6.42 -3.62
CA ALA A 32 -0.95 6.46 -4.95
C ALA A 32 0.20 5.45 -5.09
N ALA A 33 1.07 5.34 -4.08
CA ALA A 33 2.10 4.31 -4.03
C ALA A 33 1.51 2.90 -3.95
N LEU A 34 0.45 2.68 -3.17
CA LEU A 34 -0.26 1.40 -3.09
C LEU A 34 -0.81 1.00 -4.46
N TYR A 35 -1.34 1.95 -5.21
CA TYR A 35 -1.82 1.70 -6.56
C TYR A 35 -0.68 1.20 -7.46
N GLN A 36 0.51 1.80 -7.39
CA GLN A 36 1.71 1.31 -8.10
C GLN A 36 2.12 -0.11 -7.68
N ALA A 37 2.04 -0.44 -6.39
CA ALA A 37 2.31 -1.80 -5.92
C ALA A 37 1.32 -2.81 -6.53
N LYS A 38 0.03 -2.46 -6.61
CA LYS A 38 -1.02 -3.32 -7.18
C LYS A 38 -0.87 -3.50 -8.69
N THR A 39 -0.61 -2.43 -9.44
CA THR A 39 -0.44 -2.48 -10.90
C THR A 39 0.91 -3.09 -11.29
N GLY A 40 1.93 -2.97 -10.44
CA GLY A 40 3.26 -3.54 -10.63
C GLY A 40 3.37 -5.06 -10.37
N GLY A 41 2.25 -5.75 -10.09
CA GLY A 41 2.24 -7.21 -9.90
C GLY A 41 1.82 -7.68 -8.50
N ARG A 42 1.35 -6.77 -7.63
CA ARG A 42 0.93 -7.07 -6.25
C ARG A 42 2.06 -7.65 -5.40
N ASP A 43 1.71 -8.15 -4.21
CA ASP A 43 2.62 -8.74 -3.21
C ASP A 43 3.93 -7.96 -3.02
N ARG A 44 3.80 -6.64 -2.88
CA ARG A 44 4.95 -5.73 -2.79
C ARG A 44 4.58 -4.41 -2.12
N VAL A 45 5.62 -3.68 -1.74
CA VAL A 45 5.53 -2.30 -1.27
C VAL A 45 6.10 -1.37 -2.32
N ALA A 46 5.44 -0.24 -2.54
CA ALA A 46 5.97 0.87 -3.33
C ALA A 46 5.96 2.16 -2.50
N ARG A 47 6.75 3.15 -2.92
CA ARG A 47 6.92 4.43 -2.22
C ARG A 47 6.55 5.62 -3.12
N ALA A 48 6.04 6.68 -2.52
CA ALA A 48 5.76 7.98 -3.16
C ALA A 48 6.79 9.06 -2.80
#